data_AF-R7USK1-F1
#
_entry.id   AF-R7USK1-F1
#
_cell.length_a   1.000
_cell.length_b   1.000
_cell.length_c   1.000
_cell.angle_alpha   90.00
_cell.angle_beta   90.00
_cell.angle_gamma   90.00
#
_symmetry.space_group_name_H-M   'P 1'
#
loop_
_entity.id
_entity.type
_entity.pdbx_description
1 polymer ?
#
loop_
_entity_poly.entity_id
_entity_poly.type
_entity_poly.pdbx_seq_one_letter_code
_entity_poly.pdbx_strand_id
1 'polypeptide(L)'
;LVVTLARIMGAYFSNGEPFVYPPHEPFRVPPLNTVCKTEHRTVPLYRDAISAAVRQSQLGQVWTPERSLCYLLLGGALVEGVWLLNALGDWKAAFIVSSACVYHRKNLAPELYERKKKLILPEDLLPVSILKQQLAPIVTQKSTGW
;
A
#
# COMPACT_ATOMS: atom_id res chain seq x y z
N LEU A 1 -0.34 0.13 16.33
CA LEU A 1 1.00 -0.48 16.34
C LEU A 1 1.20 -1.39 15.14
N VAL A 2 0.45 -2.49 15.01
CA VAL A 2 0.60 -3.45 13.89
C VAL A 2 0.49 -2.79 12.50
N VAL A 3 -0.51 -1.95 12.26
CA VAL A 3 -0.68 -1.23 10.98
C VAL A 3 0.48 -0.28 10.68
N THR A 4 1.02 0.40 11.70
CA THR A 4 2.15 1.30 11.55
C THR A 4 3.40 0.53 11.12
N LEU A 5 3.64 -0.63 11.72
CA LEU A 5 4.75 -1.49 11.34
C LEU A 5 4.53 -2.11 9.95
N ALA A 6 3.29 -2.48 9.62
CA ALA A 6 2.93 -2.94 8.28
C ALA A 6 3.15 -1.85 7.20
N ARG A 7 2.95 -0.56 7.53
CA ARG A 7 3.32 0.56 6.65
C ARG A 7 4.83 0.64 6.45
N ILE A 8 5.61 0.58 7.53
CA ILE A 8 7.08 0.60 7.46
C ILE A 8 7.59 -0.56 6.61
N MET A 9 7.08 -1.77 6.84
CA MET A 9 7.44 -2.96 6.07
C MET A 9 6.94 -2.89 4.63
N GLY A 10 5.75 -2.34 4.38
CA GLY A 10 5.25 -2.07 3.04
C GLY A 10 6.18 -1.15 2.25
N ALA A 11 6.62 -0.04 2.85
CA ALA A 11 7.62 0.86 2.26
C ALA A 11 8.97 0.15 2.05
N TYR A 12 9.39 -0.71 2.99
CA TYR A 12 10.59 -1.53 2.85
C TYR A 12 10.50 -2.47 1.62
N PHE A 13 9.36 -3.12 1.38
CA PHE A 13 9.18 -4.03 0.24
C PHE A 13 8.95 -3.32 -1.10
N SER A 14 8.28 -2.17 -1.11
CA SER A 14 7.97 -1.41 -2.34
C SER A 14 9.10 -0.49 -2.82
N ASN A 15 10.34 -0.72 -2.37
CA ASN A 15 11.49 0.15 -2.65
C ASN A 15 11.39 1.61 -2.16
N GLY A 16 10.36 1.98 -1.39
CA GLY A 16 10.21 3.30 -0.78
C GLY A 16 11.17 3.57 0.39
N GLU A 17 11.11 4.78 0.95
CA GLU A 17 11.90 5.19 2.12
C GLU A 17 11.11 5.01 3.42
N PRO A 18 11.38 3.97 4.23
CA PRO A 18 10.73 3.81 5.51
C PRO A 18 11.25 4.85 6.50
N PHE A 19 10.37 5.40 7.33
CA PHE A 19 10.73 6.37 8.36
C PHE A 19 9.83 6.22 9.59
N VAL A 20 10.27 6.83 10.69
CA VAL A 20 9.50 6.98 11.92
C VAL A 20 9.55 8.42 12.42
N TYR A 21 8.56 8.80 13.23
CA TYR A 21 8.61 10.07 13.95
C TYR A 21 9.48 9.92 15.21
N PRO A 22 10.18 10.98 15.64
CA PRO A 22 11.02 10.92 16.80
C PRO A 22 10.21 10.72 18.09
N PRO A 23 10.82 10.16 19.16
CA PRO A 23 10.09 9.82 20.39
C PRO A 23 9.43 11.01 21.09
N HIS A 24 9.98 12.22 20.93
CA HIS A 24 9.45 13.45 21.51
C HIS A 24 8.24 14.02 20.75
N GLU A 25 7.92 13.47 19.58
CA GLU A 25 6.80 13.93 18.76
C GLU A 25 6.12 12.72 18.07
N PRO A 26 5.44 11.85 18.84
CA PRO A 26 4.94 10.59 18.31
C PRO A 26 3.68 10.79 17.45
N PHE A 27 3.85 10.83 16.13
CA PHE A 27 2.73 10.77 15.18
C PHE A 27 2.53 9.38 14.58
N ARG A 28 1.34 9.15 14.02
CA ARG A 28 1.08 7.97 13.20
C ARG A 28 1.74 8.14 11.84
N VAL A 29 2.56 7.17 11.44
CA VAL A 29 3.12 7.09 10.08
C VAL A 29 1.98 7.26 9.07
N PRO A 30 2.11 8.17 8.11
CA PRO A 30 1.07 8.44 7.13
C PRO A 30 0.83 7.24 6.20
N PRO A 31 -0.31 7.23 5.49
CA PRO A 31 -0.63 6.19 4.53
C PRO A 31 0.43 6.06 3.42
N LEU A 32 0.71 4.81 3.00
CA LEU A 32 1.70 4.51 1.97
C LEU A 32 1.43 5.16 0.61
N ASN A 33 0.15 5.37 0.29
CA ASN A 33 -0.30 5.95 -0.98
C ASN A 33 -0.18 7.48 -1.04
N THR A 34 0.30 8.14 0.01
CA THR A 34 0.43 9.60 0.06
C THR A 34 1.88 10.03 -0.06
N VAL A 35 2.15 11.01 -0.93
CA VAL A 35 3.47 11.64 -0.98
C VAL A 35 3.67 12.37 0.34
N CYS A 36 4.68 11.92 1.08
CA CYS A 36 4.90 12.36 2.43
C CYS A 36 5.56 13.75 2.45
N LYS A 37 4.76 14.81 2.40
CA LYS A 37 5.21 16.18 2.71
C LYS A 37 5.05 16.41 4.21
N THR A 38 5.99 15.95 5.02
CA THR A 38 5.94 16.19 6.47
C THR A 38 6.50 17.55 6.79
N GLU A 39 5.70 18.40 7.44
CA GLU A 39 6.19 19.60 8.14
C GLU A 39 6.98 19.24 9.42
N HIS A 40 6.82 18.00 9.89
CA HIS A 40 7.45 17.45 11.10
C HIS A 40 8.76 16.74 10.79
N ARG A 41 9.65 16.72 11.80
CA ARG A 41 10.93 16.00 11.74
C ARG A 41 10.69 14.49 11.63
N THR A 42 11.34 13.85 10.67
CA THR A 42 11.33 12.39 10.48
C THR A 42 12.71 11.81 10.71
N VAL A 43 12.75 10.54 11.14
CA VAL A 43 13.99 9.76 11.25
C VAL A 43 13.94 8.68 10.18
N PRO A 44 14.82 8.73 9.16
CA PRO A 44 14.86 7.70 8.13
C PRO A 44 15.31 6.37 8.72
N LEU A 45 14.69 5.29 8.29
CA LEU A 45 15.09 3.94 8.64
C LEU A 45 15.86 3.34 7.46
N TYR A 46 17.13 3.02 7.67
CA TYR A 46 17.95 2.39 6.64
C TYR A 46 17.51 0.93 6.45
N ARG A 47 17.38 0.50 5.18
CA ARG A 47 17.00 -0.88 4.82
C ARG A 47 17.91 -1.91 5.45
N ASP A 48 19.21 -1.65 5.48
CA ASP A 48 20.20 -2.55 6.06
C ASP A 48 19.94 -2.78 7.55
N ALA A 49 19.65 -1.70 8.28
CA ALA A 49 19.30 -1.77 9.70
C ALA A 49 17.98 -2.54 9.93
N ILE A 50 16.96 -2.30 9.09
CA ILE A 50 15.70 -3.07 9.14
C ILE A 50 15.96 -4.56 8.90
N SER A 51 16.74 -4.88 7.86
CA SER A 51 17.05 -6.26 7.50
C SER A 51 17.84 -6.98 8.60
N ALA A 52 18.79 -6.28 9.22
CA ALA A 52 19.56 -6.79 10.35
C ALA A 52 18.66 -7.03 11.57
N ALA A 53 17.78 -6.08 11.91
CA ALA A 53 16.85 -6.22 13.02
C ALA A 53 15.86 -7.38 12.83
N VAL A 54 15.31 -7.54 11.61
CA VAL A 54 14.41 -8.65 11.27
C VAL A 54 15.11 -10.00 11.38
N ARG A 55 16.37 -10.08 10.94
CA ARG A 55 17.20 -11.30 11.05
C ARG A 55 17.54 -11.62 12.51
N GLN A 56 18.03 -10.64 13.27
CA GLN A 56 18.38 -10.80 14.69
C GLN A 56 17.18 -11.22 15.54
N SER A 57 15.99 -10.68 15.24
CA SER A 57 14.75 -11.01 15.94
C SER A 57 14.06 -12.27 15.40
N GLN A 58 14.64 -12.96 14.41
CA GLN A 58 14.06 -14.14 13.74
C GLN A 58 12.64 -13.90 13.17
N LEU A 59 12.32 -12.65 12.80
CA LEU A 59 10.99 -12.26 12.32
C LEU A 59 10.84 -12.38 10.79
N GLY A 60 11.80 -12.98 10.09
CA GLY A 60 11.78 -13.10 8.63
C GLY A 60 10.55 -13.83 8.09
N GLN A 61 10.03 -14.81 8.84
CA GLN A 61 8.79 -15.51 8.47
C GLN A 61 7.55 -14.65 8.72
N VAL A 62 7.59 -13.75 9.69
CA VAL A 62 6.44 -12.89 10.08
C VAL A 62 6.33 -11.69 9.13
N TRP A 63 7.46 -11.09 8.78
CA TRP A 63 7.48 -9.95 7.87
C TRP A 63 7.77 -10.40 6.45
N THR A 64 6.72 -10.84 5.77
CA THR A 64 6.71 -11.03 4.32
C THR A 64 5.84 -9.95 3.66
N PRO A 65 5.97 -9.72 2.33
CA PRO A 65 5.09 -8.81 1.61
C PRO A 65 3.60 -9.16 1.79
N GLU A 66 3.26 -10.45 1.72
CA GLU A 66 1.90 -10.97 1.84
C GLU A 66 1.36 -10.77 3.25
N ARG A 67 2.16 -11.05 4.29
CA ARG A 67 1.74 -10.81 5.68
C ARG A 67 1.57 -9.32 5.97
N SER A 68 2.45 -8.48 5.44
CA SER A 68 2.34 -7.02 5.57
C SER A 68 1.05 -6.51 4.95
N LEU A 69 0.70 -7.02 3.75
CA LEU A 69 -0.58 -6.75 3.12
C LEU A 69 -1.75 -7.21 3.99
N CYS A 70 -1.74 -8.43 4.51
CA CYS A 70 -2.78 -8.93 5.41
C CYS A 70 -2.97 -8.02 6.63
N TYR A 71 -1.88 -7.55 7.24
CA TYR A 71 -1.95 -6.64 8.37
C TYR A 71 -2.54 -5.26 8.00
N LEU A 72 -2.26 -4.76 6.80
CA LEU A 72 -2.90 -3.53 6.29
C LEU A 72 -4.41 -3.74 6.10
N LEU A 73 -4.81 -4.85 5.48
CA LEU A 73 -6.23 -5.17 5.22
C LEU A 73 -7.02 -5.37 6.53
N LEU A 74 -6.49 -6.18 7.46
CA LEU A 74 -7.09 -6.39 8.78
C LEU A 74 -7.14 -5.10 9.61
N GLY A 75 -6.17 -4.19 9.39
CA GLY A 75 -6.13 -2.87 10.00
C GLY A 75 -7.09 -1.84 9.40
N GLY A 76 -7.86 -2.20 8.38
CA GLY A 76 -8.76 -1.30 7.65
C GLY A 76 -8.05 -0.33 6.69
N ALA A 77 -6.75 -0.53 6.43
CA ALA A 77 -5.94 0.25 5.50
C ALA A 77 -6.05 -0.30 4.07
N LEU A 78 -7.29 -0.44 3.58
CA LEU A 78 -7.60 -1.07 2.29
C LEU A 78 -6.91 -0.40 1.10
N VAL A 79 -6.94 0.93 1.05
CA VAL A 79 -6.33 1.71 -0.03
C VAL A 79 -4.82 1.51 -0.08
N GLU A 80 -4.18 1.39 1.08
CA GLU A 80 -2.75 1.15 1.20
C GLU A 80 -2.38 -0.27 0.77
N GLY A 81 -3.25 -1.25 1.06
CA GLY A 81 -3.10 -2.62 0.57
C GLY A 81 -3.16 -2.69 -0.96
N VAL A 82 -4.12 -2.01 -1.59
CA VAL A 82 -4.21 -1.91 -3.06
C VAL A 82 -2.95 -1.25 -3.63
N TRP A 83 -2.49 -0.15 -3.03
CA TRP A 83 -1.27 0.52 -3.44
C TRP A 83 -0.04 -0.40 -3.34
N LEU A 84 0.10 -1.14 -2.23
CA LEU A 84 1.21 -2.05 -2.01
C LEU A 84 1.23 -3.18 -3.05
N LEU A 85 0.07 -3.78 -3.34
CA LEU A 85 -0.06 -4.80 -4.39
C LEU A 85 0.36 -4.28 -5.75
N ASN A 86 -0.10 -3.07 -6.11
CA ASN A 86 0.27 -2.44 -7.37
C ASN A 86 1.78 -2.14 -7.44
N ALA A 87 2.37 -1.67 -6.33
CA ALA A 87 3.80 -1.38 -6.24
C ALA A 87 4.67 -2.65 -6.29
N LEU A 88 4.16 -3.79 -5.82
CA LEU A 88 4.83 -5.09 -5.92
C LEU A 88 4.68 -5.75 -7.30
N GLY A 89 3.85 -5.19 -8.18
CA GLY A 89 3.61 -5.72 -9.53
C GLY A 89 2.55 -6.83 -9.61
N ASP A 90 1.90 -7.18 -8.50
CA ASP A 90 0.77 -8.12 -8.51
C ASP A 90 -0.53 -7.40 -8.89
N TRP A 91 -0.63 -7.07 -10.18
CA TRP A 91 -1.76 -6.33 -10.73
C TRP A 91 -3.09 -7.10 -10.63
N LYS A 92 -3.06 -8.44 -10.60
CA LYS A 92 -4.25 -9.28 -10.50
C LYS A 92 -4.86 -9.17 -9.10
N ALA A 93 -4.04 -9.34 -8.07
CA ALA A 93 -4.47 -9.14 -6.70
C ALA A 93 -4.89 -7.68 -6.48
N ALA A 94 -4.14 -6.71 -7.01
CA ALA A 94 -4.50 -5.29 -6.93
C ALA A 94 -5.88 -5.01 -7.55
N PHE A 95 -6.19 -5.60 -8.71
CA PHE A 95 -7.50 -5.50 -9.35
C PHE A 95 -8.62 -6.12 -8.51
N ILE A 96 -8.42 -7.31 -7.96
CA ILE A 96 -9.42 -7.99 -7.12
C ILE A 96 -9.70 -7.16 -5.87
N VAL A 97 -8.66 -6.74 -5.14
CA VAL A 97 -8.84 -5.98 -3.90
C VAL A 97 -9.42 -4.58 -4.19
N SER A 98 -8.99 -3.90 -5.24
CA SER A 98 -9.56 -2.61 -5.64
C SER A 98 -11.04 -2.73 -6.03
N SER A 99 -11.43 -3.79 -6.75
CA SER A 99 -12.83 -4.02 -7.11
C SER A 99 -13.69 -4.29 -5.88
N ALA A 100 -13.19 -5.11 -4.94
CA ALA A 100 -13.84 -5.34 -3.65
C ALA A 100 -13.98 -4.04 -2.84
N CYS A 101 -12.97 -3.15 -2.85
CA CYS A 101 -13.05 -1.84 -2.19
C CYS A 101 -14.13 -0.95 -2.79
N VAL A 102 -14.19 -0.85 -4.13
CA VAL A 102 -15.21 -0.05 -4.82
C VAL A 102 -16.61 -0.63 -4.59
N TYR A 103 -16.75 -1.95 -4.64
CA TYR A 103 -18.02 -2.64 -4.37
C TYR A 103 -18.48 -2.41 -2.93
N HIS A 104 -17.60 -2.60 -1.95
CA HIS A 104 -17.89 -2.42 -0.54
C HIS A 104 -18.35 -0.99 -0.23
N ARG A 105 -17.68 0.01 -0.82
CA ARG A 105 -18.05 1.42 -0.70
C ARG A 105 -19.42 1.72 -1.29
N LYS A 106 -19.75 1.16 -2.45
CA LYS A 106 -21.00 1.45 -3.15
C LYS A 106 -22.21 0.72 -2.54
N ASN A 107 -22.03 -0.54 -2.13
CA ASN A 107 -23.15 -1.44 -1.85
C ASN A 107 -23.29 -1.83 -0.37
N LEU A 108 -22.18 -1.96 0.37
CA LEU A 108 -22.23 -2.52 1.72
C LEU A 108 -22.29 -1.44 2.80
N ALA A 109 -21.52 -0.37 2.66
CA ALA A 109 -21.42 0.63 3.73
C ALA A 109 -21.10 2.05 3.21
N PRO A 110 -21.95 2.66 2.35
CA PRO A 110 -21.70 3.98 1.80
C PRO A 110 -21.49 5.06 2.88
N GLU A 111 -22.25 4.99 3.97
CA GLU A 111 -22.20 5.94 5.09
C GLU A 111 -20.83 6.01 5.79
N LEU A 112 -20.09 4.90 5.85
CA LEU A 112 -18.75 4.86 6.45
C LEU A 112 -17.74 5.71 5.66
N TYR A 113 -17.91 5.80 4.34
CA TYR A 113 -17.00 6.51 3.44
C TYR A 113 -17.37 7.99 3.30
N GLU A 114 -18.63 8.35 3.47
CA GLU A 114 -19.06 9.76 3.52
C GLU A 114 -18.48 10.50 4.72
N ARG A 115 -18.44 9.84 5.90
CA ARG A 115 -17.84 10.41 7.11
C ARG A 115 -16.30 10.42 7.08
N LYS A 116 -15.68 9.49 6.34
CA LYS A 116 -14.21 9.33 6.29
C LYS A 116 -13.69 9.44 4.87
N LYS A 117 -13.53 10.68 4.38
CA LYS A 117 -12.89 11.01 3.09
C LYS A 117 -11.51 10.35 2.84
N LYS A 118 -10.83 9.87 3.89
CA LYS A 118 -9.50 9.23 3.81
C LYS A 118 -9.48 7.84 3.15
N LEU A 119 -10.64 7.24 2.85
CA LEU A 119 -10.74 5.88 2.27
C LEU A 119 -11.02 5.87 0.76
N ILE A 120 -10.83 7.00 0.08
CA ILE A 120 -11.06 7.10 -1.37
C ILE A 120 -9.83 6.55 -2.10
N LEU A 121 -10.05 5.61 -3.01
CA LEU A 121 -9.02 5.12 -3.92
C LEU A 121 -8.61 6.24 -4.89
N PRO A 122 -7.30 6.50 -5.06
CA PRO A 122 -6.77 7.33 -6.15
C PRO A 122 -7.21 6.79 -7.51
N GLU A 123 -7.30 7.68 -8.51
CA GLU A 123 -7.73 7.32 -9.87
C GLU A 123 -6.82 6.26 -10.50
N ASP A 124 -5.51 6.32 -10.24
CA ASP A 124 -4.53 5.36 -10.75
C ASP A 124 -4.74 3.94 -10.20
N LEU A 125 -5.32 3.82 -9.00
CA LEU A 125 -5.56 2.54 -8.33
C LEU A 125 -6.98 2.01 -8.55
N LEU A 126 -7.80 2.69 -9.35
CA LEU A 126 -9.11 2.17 -9.70
C LEU A 126 -8.98 0.87 -10.50
N PRO A 127 -9.93 -0.08 -10.35
CA PRO A 127 -9.87 -1.35 -11.08
C PRO A 127 -9.76 -1.17 -12.58
N VAL A 128 -10.48 -0.18 -13.12
CA VAL A 128 -10.47 0.18 -14.55
C VAL A 128 -9.09 0.68 -14.98
N SER A 129 -8.43 1.49 -14.17
CA SER A 129 -7.11 2.04 -14.47
C SER A 129 -6.03 0.95 -14.46
N ILE A 130 -6.04 0.08 -13.45
CA ILE A 130 -5.15 -1.08 -13.35
C ILE A 130 -5.31 -1.97 -14.60
N LEU A 131 -6.56 -2.26 -14.98
CA LEU A 131 -6.84 -3.10 -16.14
C LEU A 131 -6.43 -2.43 -17.46
N LYS A 132 -6.69 -1.11 -17.61
CA LYS A 132 -6.26 -0.34 -18.79
C LYS A 132 -4.73 -0.36 -18.96
N GLN A 133 -3.97 -0.18 -17.87
CA GLN A 133 -2.50 -0.23 -17.92
C GLN A 133 -1.98 -1.57 -18.44
N GLN A 134 -2.61 -2.68 -18.07
CA GLN A 134 -2.22 -4.01 -18.53
C GLN A 134 -2.68 -4.33 -19.95
N LEU A 135 -3.84 -3.81 -20.37
CA LEU A 135 -4.34 -4.02 -21.72
C LEU A 135 -3.68 -3.14 -22.78
N ALA A 136 -3.25 -1.92 -22.45
CA ALA A 136 -2.62 -0.99 -23.37
C ALA A 136 -1.48 -1.63 -24.21
N PRO A 137 -0.48 -2.31 -23.63
CA PRO A 137 0.58 -2.95 -24.42
C PRO A 137 0.06 -4.06 -25.33
N ILE A 138 -0.94 -4.83 -24.89
CA ILE A 138 -1.52 -5.95 -25.66
C ILE A 138 -2.26 -5.41 -26.90
N VAL A 139 -3.00 -4.32 -26.73
CA VAL A 139 -3.76 -3.69 -27.83
C VAL A 139 -2.81 -3.07 -28.85
N THR A 140 -1.75 -2.40 -28.39
CA THR A 140 -0.75 -1.78 -29.29
C THR A 140 0.07 -2.82 -30.05
N GLN A 141 0.43 -3.96 -29.44
CA GLN A 141 1.16 -5.03 -30.13
C GLN A 141 0.39 -5.63 -31.31
N LYS A 142 -0.95 -5.67 -31.23
CA LYS A 142 -1.80 -6.21 -32.29
C LYS A 142 -1.90 -5.29 -33.52
N SER A 143 -1.60 -3.99 -33.40
CA SER A 143 -1.67 -3.06 -34.53
C SER A 143 -0.39 -3.00 -35.38
N THR A 144 0.75 -3.48 -34.84
CA THR A 144 2.06 -3.48 -35.54
C THR A 144 2.39 -4.79 -36.27
N GLY A 145 1.47 -5.75 -36.30
CA GLY A 145 1.60 -7.00 -37.04
C GLY A 145 0.68 -7.06 -38.26
N TRP A 146 0.97 -6.25 -39.27
CA TRP A 146 0.47 -6.38 -40.66
C TRP A 146 1.58 -5.94 -41.62
#